data_AF-A0A6A3LD15-F1
#
_entry.id   AF-A0A6A3LD15-F1
#
_cell.length_a   1.000
_cell.length_b   1.000
_cell.length_c   1.000
_cell.angle_alpha   90.00
_cell.angle_beta   90.00
_cell.angle_gamma   90.00
#
_symmetry.space_group_name_H-M   'P 1'
#
loop_
_entity.id
_entity.type
_entity.pdbx_description
1 polymer ?
#
loop_
_entity_poly.entity_id
_entity_poly.type
_entity_poly.pdbx_seq_one_letter_code
_entity_poly.pdbx_strand_id
1 'polypeptide(L)'
;MLSRVLLRASRRAWRLTPSVASLYGKVAKVNSVLSARCLSSATSHEWDAEALRTEGGKTASQPEELRWRTTPWEEKMLAALRAYKEINGDTLVPQSFVVPSGDARWPRVARGYALGTGVNKLRLKAGKHKISSQMDTELKEMNFAHNARQFQWDEIIMPALRHFYAVNRHTDVPKAFVVPDGDDAWPQLSWNWPLGITVHHVRINNMYARQVKESKEELKEMKFCYEMTMVEREWNEKILPALKVFHQLHHHCLVGRPFKVPHAAPWPEEAWDLRLGTIVNGIRTGRNYAEFVARDMDILNEIGFAWDHYVATWNERIIPALQTYVAEFNTCRMSKSFVVPACEPWPKSAWNMALGTQVSNMKYHGYYFSYIGRDIDRLKVLGFSFELRPQPWEKLVDPLLDIHESCYGDKAVPHDFVIPSQAPWPEKQWGVHLGVFVASNTWAREGVRNE
;
A
#
# COMPACT_ATOMS: atom_id res chain seq x y z
N MET A 1 -38.44 -27.59 30.28
CA MET A 1 -37.44 -26.53 30.54
C MET A 1 -36.22 -26.84 29.68
N LEU A 2 -36.20 -26.34 28.45
CA LEU A 2 -35.36 -25.22 27.97
C LEU A 2 -33.87 -25.61 27.94
N SER A 3 -33.37 -26.22 26.87
CA SER A 3 -32.93 -25.61 25.60
C SER A 3 -31.66 -24.77 25.73
N ARG A 4 -30.54 -25.27 25.16
CA ARG A 4 -29.47 -24.47 24.54
C ARG A 4 -28.72 -25.33 23.51
N VAL A 5 -29.35 -25.51 22.35
CA VAL A 5 -28.67 -25.84 21.10
C VAL A 5 -28.11 -24.52 20.55
N LEU A 6 -26.81 -24.31 20.68
CA LEU A 6 -26.11 -23.25 19.95
C LEU A 6 -25.58 -23.86 18.65
N LEU A 7 -26.28 -23.54 17.56
CA LEU A 7 -25.87 -23.77 16.19
C LEU A 7 -24.50 -23.12 15.94
N ARG A 8 -23.50 -23.99 15.70
CA ARG A 8 -22.25 -23.62 15.03
C ARG A 8 -22.60 -23.15 13.61
N ALA A 9 -22.58 -21.84 13.39
CA ALA A 9 -22.52 -21.30 12.03
C ALA A 9 -21.20 -21.75 11.40
N SER A 10 -21.31 -22.62 10.40
CA SER A 10 -20.17 -23.20 9.71
C SER A 10 -19.47 -22.12 8.89
N ARG A 11 -18.18 -21.91 9.13
CA ARG A 11 -17.26 -21.17 8.24
C ARG A 11 -17.22 -21.88 6.89
N ARG A 12 -18.14 -21.56 5.98
CA ARG A 12 -18.04 -22.00 4.59
C ARG A 12 -17.09 -21.05 3.86
N ALA A 13 -15.94 -21.61 3.51
CA ALA A 13 -15.00 -21.03 2.57
C ALA A 13 -15.74 -20.63 1.28
N TRP A 14 -15.69 -19.35 0.94
CA TRP A 14 -16.30 -18.80 -0.26
C TRP A 14 -15.55 -19.35 -1.49
N ARG A 15 -16.20 -20.26 -2.21
CA ARG A 15 -15.71 -20.77 -3.50
C ARG A 15 -15.96 -19.72 -4.56
N LEU A 16 -14.91 -19.42 -5.31
CA LEU A 16 -14.92 -18.59 -6.52
C LEU A 16 -15.86 -19.22 -7.57
N THR A 17 -16.83 -18.47 -8.06
CA THR A 17 -17.51 -18.74 -9.34
C THR A 17 -16.93 -17.82 -10.43
N PRO A 18 -16.80 -18.28 -11.69
CA PRO A 18 -16.11 -17.51 -12.73
C PRO A 18 -16.99 -16.42 -13.35
N SER A 19 -16.28 -15.44 -13.92
CA SER A 19 -16.74 -14.18 -14.55
C SER A 19 -17.80 -14.35 -15.63
N VAL A 20 -18.82 -13.49 -15.58
CA VAL A 20 -19.64 -13.11 -16.74
C VAL A 20 -19.07 -11.82 -17.36
N ALA A 21 -19.04 -11.80 -18.69
CA ALA A 21 -18.27 -10.91 -19.54
C ALA A 21 -18.57 -9.41 -19.37
N SER A 22 -17.49 -8.63 -19.41
CA SER A 22 -17.45 -7.17 -19.45
C SER A 22 -17.90 -6.65 -20.83
N LEU A 23 -19.00 -5.89 -20.87
CA LEU A 23 -19.36 -5.07 -22.03
C LEU A 23 -18.84 -3.64 -21.80
N TYR A 24 -17.58 -3.39 -22.15
CA TYR A 24 -17.06 -2.04 -22.39
C TYR A 24 -16.75 -1.88 -23.89
N GLY A 25 -17.63 -1.15 -24.58
CA GLY A 25 -17.39 -0.70 -25.95
C GLY A 25 -16.43 0.48 -25.99
N LYS A 26 -15.31 0.32 -26.71
CA LYS A 26 -14.35 1.37 -27.09
C LYS A 26 -15.06 2.50 -27.85
N VAL A 27 -14.78 3.75 -27.49
CA VAL A 27 -15.14 4.93 -28.29
C VAL A 27 -13.89 5.42 -29.04
N ALA A 28 -14.01 5.49 -30.37
CA ALA A 28 -13.01 6.00 -31.29
C ALA A 28 -12.98 7.54 -31.30
N LYS A 29 -11.77 8.10 -31.43
CA LYS A 29 -11.51 9.52 -31.70
C LYS A 29 -12.01 9.89 -33.09
N VAL A 30 -12.81 10.95 -33.19
CA VAL A 30 -12.96 11.72 -34.43
C VAL A 30 -12.80 13.20 -34.10
N ASN A 31 -11.81 13.81 -34.77
CA ASN A 31 -11.54 15.24 -34.76
C ASN A 31 -12.61 15.97 -35.58
N SER A 32 -13.08 17.12 -35.11
CA SER A 32 -13.62 18.15 -36.01
C SER A 32 -13.36 19.56 -35.47
N VAL A 33 -12.48 20.23 -36.21
CA VAL A 33 -12.20 21.66 -36.38
C VAL A 33 -13.32 22.61 -35.91
N LEU A 34 -12.99 23.56 -35.04
CA LEU A 34 -13.77 24.77 -34.79
C LEU A 34 -13.10 25.95 -35.48
N SER A 35 -13.81 26.56 -36.42
CA SER A 35 -13.48 27.85 -37.04
C SER A 35 -13.86 28.97 -36.08
N ALA A 36 -12.90 29.86 -35.83
CA ALA A 36 -13.11 31.14 -35.18
C ALA A 36 -13.92 32.08 -36.08
N ARG A 37 -14.75 32.92 -35.46
CA ARG A 37 -14.94 34.33 -35.86
C ARG A 37 -15.59 35.11 -34.72
N CYS A 38 -14.83 36.07 -34.21
CA CYS A 38 -15.29 37.16 -33.37
C CYS A 38 -16.30 38.04 -34.13
N LEU A 39 -17.17 38.74 -33.40
CA LEU A 39 -17.29 40.20 -33.47
C LEU A 39 -18.12 40.74 -32.29
N SER A 40 -17.86 42.00 -32.00
CA SER A 40 -18.05 42.78 -30.78
C SER A 40 -19.47 43.31 -30.51
N SER A 41 -19.69 43.53 -29.21
CA SER A 41 -20.48 44.56 -28.49
C SER A 41 -21.11 45.75 -29.25
N ALA A 42 -22.29 46.18 -28.77
CA ALA A 42 -22.64 47.55 -28.32
C ALA A 42 -24.19 47.64 -28.11
N THR A 43 -24.68 47.68 -26.87
CA THR A 43 -25.19 48.84 -26.09
C THR A 43 -26.56 49.44 -26.49
N SER A 44 -27.48 49.39 -25.51
CA SER A 44 -28.38 50.45 -25.03
C SER A 44 -29.42 51.09 -25.96
N HIS A 45 -30.70 50.96 -25.61
CA HIS A 45 -31.56 52.14 -25.39
C HIS A 45 -32.79 51.82 -24.51
N GLU A 46 -33.03 52.70 -23.55
CA GLU A 46 -34.20 52.83 -22.68
C GLU A 46 -35.44 53.40 -23.40
N TRP A 47 -36.55 53.41 -22.62
CA TRP A 47 -37.86 54.07 -22.77
C TRP A 47 -39.00 53.16 -23.28
N ASP A 48 -40.21 53.15 -22.71
CA ASP A 48 -40.83 53.96 -21.66
C ASP A 48 -42.12 53.26 -21.17
N ALA A 49 -42.51 53.58 -19.94
CA ALA A 49 -43.87 53.36 -19.43
C ALA A 49 -44.81 54.45 -19.97
N GLU A 50 -46.11 54.17 -20.12
CA GLU A 50 -47.18 54.85 -19.36
C GLU A 50 -48.59 54.39 -19.78
N ALA A 51 -49.44 54.38 -18.75
CA ALA A 51 -50.88 54.17 -18.59
C ALA A 51 -51.86 54.26 -19.79
N LEU A 52 -52.93 53.44 -19.70
CA LEU A 52 -54.25 53.88 -19.21
C LEU A 52 -55.25 52.70 -19.19
N ARG A 53 -55.84 52.42 -18.02
CA ARG A 53 -57.04 51.59 -17.88
C ARG A 53 -58.25 52.50 -17.73
N THR A 54 -59.33 52.15 -18.43
CA THR A 54 -60.70 52.56 -18.15
C THR A 54 -61.46 51.45 -17.43
N GLU A 55 -62.36 51.86 -16.54
CA GLU A 55 -63.18 51.05 -15.63
C GLU A 55 -64.25 50.20 -16.32
N GLY A 56 -64.76 49.19 -15.59
CA GLY A 56 -66.13 48.71 -15.79
C GLY A 56 -66.44 47.29 -15.29
N GLY A 57 -67.13 47.18 -14.15
CA GLY A 57 -68.26 46.25 -14.00
C GLY A 57 -68.01 44.82 -13.48
N LYS A 58 -68.44 44.58 -12.24
CA LYS A 58 -68.57 43.28 -11.55
C LYS A 58 -69.62 42.36 -12.20
N THR A 59 -69.40 41.04 -12.16
CA THR A 59 -70.40 40.08 -11.63
C THR A 59 -69.76 38.72 -11.34
N ALA A 60 -70.27 38.08 -10.29
CA ALA A 60 -69.68 36.96 -9.58
C ALA A 60 -69.79 35.62 -10.32
N SER A 61 -68.73 34.80 -10.19
CA SER A 61 -68.79 33.36 -10.36
C SER A 61 -67.87 32.68 -9.34
N GLN A 62 -68.36 31.56 -8.84
CA GLN A 62 -67.90 30.69 -7.75
C GLN A 62 -66.41 30.32 -7.79
N PRO A 63 -65.81 29.85 -6.67
CA PRO A 63 -64.39 29.53 -6.65
C PRO A 63 -64.12 28.30 -7.51
N GLU A 64 -63.53 28.54 -8.68
CA GLU A 64 -62.85 27.48 -9.45
C GLU A 64 -61.76 26.89 -8.56
N GLU A 65 -61.93 25.63 -8.17
CA GLU A 65 -60.84 24.81 -7.66
C GLU A 65 -59.69 24.88 -8.67
N LEU A 66 -58.61 25.58 -8.31
CA LEU A 66 -57.36 25.58 -9.05
C LEU A 66 -56.77 24.17 -9.05
N ARG A 67 -57.21 23.37 -10.01
CA ARG A 67 -56.64 22.08 -10.37
C ARG A 67 -55.31 22.33 -11.07
N TRP A 68 -54.25 22.50 -10.29
CA TRP A 68 -52.88 22.65 -10.79
C TRP A 68 -52.53 21.44 -11.66
N ARG A 69 -52.44 21.63 -12.98
CA ARG A 69 -52.18 20.55 -13.94
C ARG A 69 -50.71 20.10 -13.84
N THR A 70 -50.50 18.85 -13.46
CA THR A 70 -49.25 18.11 -13.76
C THR A 70 -48.95 18.21 -15.24
N THR A 71 -47.71 18.52 -15.61
CA THR A 71 -47.37 18.56 -17.03
C THR A 71 -47.33 17.13 -17.60
N PRO A 72 -47.68 16.91 -18.89
CA PRO A 72 -47.58 15.58 -19.50
C PRO A 72 -46.17 14.97 -19.42
N TRP A 73 -45.15 15.81 -19.28
CA TRP A 73 -43.78 15.39 -19.03
C TRP A 73 -43.58 14.85 -17.60
N GLU A 74 -44.12 15.50 -16.57
CA GLU A 74 -44.03 15.07 -15.16
C GLU A 74 -44.72 13.70 -14.97
N GLU A 75 -45.92 13.52 -15.52
CA GLU A 75 -46.65 12.25 -15.43
C GLU A 75 -45.89 11.10 -16.10
N LYS A 76 -45.34 11.35 -17.29
CA LYS A 76 -44.52 10.39 -18.02
C LYS A 76 -43.22 10.04 -17.28
N MET A 77 -42.57 11.04 -16.67
CA MET A 77 -41.36 10.86 -15.87
C MET A 77 -41.63 10.05 -14.61
N LEU A 78 -42.66 10.41 -13.84
CA LEU A 78 -43.03 9.72 -12.59
C LEU A 78 -43.47 8.28 -12.86
N ALA A 79 -44.27 8.03 -13.90
CA ALA A 79 -44.66 6.68 -14.29
C ALA A 79 -43.45 5.81 -14.66
N ALA A 80 -42.51 6.38 -15.41
CA ALA A 80 -41.27 5.69 -15.78
C ALA A 80 -40.36 5.44 -14.56
N LEU A 81 -40.23 6.41 -13.64
CA LEU A 81 -39.42 6.26 -12.43
C LEU A 81 -40.00 5.23 -11.46
N ARG A 82 -41.32 5.19 -11.25
CA ARG A 82 -41.98 4.18 -10.42
C ARG A 82 -41.70 2.77 -10.94
N ALA A 83 -41.89 2.55 -12.24
CA ALA A 83 -41.60 1.27 -12.87
C ALA A 83 -40.09 0.93 -12.80
N TYR A 84 -39.21 1.91 -12.99
CA TYR A 84 -37.77 1.68 -12.85
C TYR A 84 -37.42 1.24 -11.42
N LYS A 85 -37.97 1.91 -10.40
CA LYS A 85 -37.73 1.58 -8.99
C LYS A 85 -38.29 0.21 -8.62
N GLU A 86 -39.46 -0.16 -9.12
CA GLU A 86 -40.03 -1.49 -8.87
C GLU A 86 -39.18 -2.60 -9.50
N ILE A 87 -38.62 -2.37 -10.68
CA ILE A 87 -37.80 -3.36 -11.39
C ILE A 87 -36.38 -3.46 -10.82
N ASN A 88 -35.75 -2.34 -10.47
CA ASN A 88 -34.33 -2.30 -10.10
C ASN A 88 -34.09 -2.09 -8.60
N GLY A 89 -35.12 -1.76 -7.82
CA GLY A 89 -35.03 -1.48 -6.38
C GLY A 89 -34.63 -0.03 -6.03
N ASP A 90 -34.05 0.72 -6.98
CA ASP A 90 -33.54 2.09 -6.75
C ASP A 90 -33.98 3.10 -7.82
N THR A 91 -33.53 4.35 -7.69
CA THR A 91 -33.76 5.42 -8.67
C THR A 91 -32.48 5.86 -9.40
N LEU A 92 -31.43 5.02 -9.40
CA LEU A 92 -30.13 5.25 -10.04
C LEU A 92 -30.18 4.94 -11.54
N VAL A 93 -31.06 5.64 -12.26
CA VAL A 93 -31.21 5.46 -13.71
C VAL A 93 -29.91 5.85 -14.46
N PRO A 94 -29.33 4.95 -15.29
CA PRO A 94 -28.19 5.27 -16.16
C PRO A 94 -28.54 6.34 -17.18
N GLN A 95 -27.61 7.24 -17.51
CA GLN A 95 -27.87 8.35 -18.43
C GLN A 95 -28.33 7.91 -19.82
N SER A 96 -27.81 6.79 -20.32
CA SER A 96 -28.16 6.20 -21.61
C SER A 96 -29.45 5.37 -21.60
N PHE A 97 -30.11 5.20 -20.44
CA PHE A 97 -31.25 4.33 -20.32
C PHE A 97 -32.47 4.88 -21.08
N VAL A 98 -33.02 4.03 -21.95
CA VAL A 98 -34.27 4.27 -22.68
C VAL A 98 -35.25 3.17 -22.30
N VAL A 99 -36.46 3.55 -21.95
CA VAL A 99 -37.52 2.60 -21.57
C VAL A 99 -37.83 1.67 -22.74
N PRO A 100 -37.71 0.34 -22.56
CA PRO A 100 -37.98 -0.62 -23.62
C PRO A 100 -39.41 -0.51 -24.15
N SER A 101 -39.58 -0.51 -25.48
CA SER A 101 -40.92 -0.39 -26.10
C SER A 101 -41.74 -1.68 -26.04
N GLY A 102 -41.09 -2.84 -25.90
CA GLY A 102 -41.72 -4.16 -25.93
C GLY A 102 -41.98 -4.80 -24.56
N ASP A 103 -41.55 -4.19 -23.46
CA ASP A 103 -41.65 -4.80 -22.13
C ASP A 103 -42.95 -4.35 -21.42
N ALA A 104 -43.76 -5.34 -21.03
CA ALA A 104 -45.06 -5.13 -20.41
C ALA A 104 -44.96 -4.52 -19.00
N ARG A 105 -43.82 -4.68 -18.31
CA ARG A 105 -43.56 -4.09 -16.99
C ARG A 105 -43.49 -2.57 -17.03
N TRP A 106 -43.31 -1.98 -18.22
CA TRP A 106 -43.23 -0.54 -18.39
C TRP A 106 -44.58 0.06 -18.82
N PRO A 107 -45.02 1.16 -18.16
CA PRO A 107 -46.23 1.88 -18.52
C PRO A 107 -46.20 2.33 -19.99
N ARG A 108 -47.33 2.20 -20.69
CA ARG A 108 -47.42 2.58 -22.12
C ARG A 108 -46.96 4.00 -22.40
N VAL A 109 -47.26 4.93 -21.49
CA VAL A 109 -46.87 6.34 -21.57
C VAL A 109 -45.35 6.54 -21.52
N ALA A 110 -44.62 5.63 -20.87
CA ALA A 110 -43.17 5.70 -20.66
C ALA A 110 -42.37 4.98 -21.76
N ARG A 111 -43.00 4.14 -22.59
CA ARG A 111 -42.30 3.34 -23.61
C ARG A 111 -41.55 4.21 -24.62
N GLY A 112 -40.32 3.82 -24.94
CA GLY A 112 -39.40 4.57 -25.81
C GLY A 112 -38.89 5.88 -25.21
N TYR A 113 -39.20 6.19 -23.94
CA TYR A 113 -38.75 7.41 -23.30
C TYR A 113 -37.27 7.30 -22.89
N ALA A 114 -36.47 8.31 -23.25
CA ALA A 114 -35.10 8.46 -22.79
C ALA A 114 -35.05 8.90 -21.31
N LEU A 115 -35.52 8.01 -20.42
CA LEU A 115 -35.65 8.25 -18.98
C LEU A 115 -34.31 8.67 -18.37
N GLY A 116 -33.20 8.03 -18.76
CA GLY A 116 -31.86 8.39 -18.29
C GLY A 116 -31.46 9.83 -18.55
N THR A 117 -31.78 10.34 -19.75
CA THR A 117 -31.52 11.73 -20.11
C THR A 117 -32.42 12.68 -19.35
N GLY A 118 -33.69 12.32 -19.15
CA GLY A 118 -34.64 13.13 -18.38
C GLY A 118 -34.29 13.19 -16.88
N VAL A 119 -33.89 12.07 -16.28
CA VAL A 119 -33.40 11.99 -14.89
C VAL A 119 -32.12 12.79 -14.71
N ASN A 120 -31.18 12.70 -15.66
CA ASN A 120 -29.96 13.51 -15.59
C ASN A 120 -30.27 15.01 -15.66
N LYS A 121 -31.19 15.43 -16.54
CA LYS A 121 -31.68 16.81 -16.58
C LYS A 121 -32.34 17.22 -15.28
N LEU A 122 -33.13 16.35 -14.67
CA LEU A 122 -33.79 16.58 -13.38
C LEU A 122 -32.76 16.81 -12.26
N ARG A 123 -31.72 15.97 -12.19
CA ARG A 123 -30.60 16.12 -11.23
C ARG A 123 -29.82 17.42 -11.43
N LEU A 124 -29.51 17.78 -12.68
CA LEU A 124 -28.75 18.99 -13.01
C LEU A 124 -29.53 20.30 -12.80
N LYS A 125 -30.87 20.24 -12.88
CA LYS A 125 -31.74 21.42 -12.85
C LYS A 125 -32.52 21.61 -11.55
N ALA A 126 -32.28 20.79 -10.52
CA ALA A 126 -32.99 20.79 -9.23
C ALA A 126 -32.91 22.09 -8.39
N GLY A 127 -32.46 23.21 -8.97
CA GLY A 127 -32.56 24.55 -8.39
C GLY A 127 -32.92 25.67 -9.38
N LYS A 128 -33.22 25.35 -10.66
CA LYS A 128 -33.48 26.37 -11.72
C LYS A 128 -34.84 26.25 -12.41
N HIS A 129 -35.58 25.15 -12.25
CA HIS A 129 -36.94 25.01 -12.77
C HIS A 129 -37.88 24.68 -11.62
N LYS A 130 -39.02 25.37 -11.58
CA LYS A 130 -40.09 25.15 -10.60
C LYS A 130 -40.79 23.84 -10.95
N ILE A 131 -40.29 22.73 -10.40
CA ILE A 131 -40.97 21.43 -10.43
C ILE A 131 -42.27 21.58 -9.64
N SER A 132 -43.35 20.91 -10.05
CA SER A 132 -44.60 20.96 -9.30
C SER A 132 -44.42 20.39 -7.88
N SER A 133 -45.18 20.91 -6.91
CA SER A 133 -45.15 20.41 -5.52
C SER A 133 -45.53 18.93 -5.43
N GLN A 134 -46.41 18.46 -6.32
CA GLN A 134 -46.78 17.06 -6.44
C GLN A 134 -45.58 16.21 -6.88
N MET A 135 -44.87 16.61 -7.93
CA MET A 135 -43.71 15.85 -8.38
C MET A 135 -42.59 15.85 -7.33
N ASP A 136 -42.34 16.95 -6.63
CA ASP A 136 -41.38 16.97 -5.53
C ASP A 136 -41.77 15.99 -4.39
N THR A 137 -43.06 15.94 -4.05
CA THR A 137 -43.60 15.01 -3.04
C THR A 137 -43.40 13.56 -3.48
N GLU A 138 -43.77 13.23 -4.72
CA GLU A 138 -43.61 11.87 -5.25
C GLU A 138 -42.14 11.45 -5.38
N LEU A 139 -41.25 12.37 -5.77
CA LEU A 139 -39.81 12.10 -5.81
C LEU A 139 -39.26 11.82 -4.41
N LYS A 140 -39.72 12.52 -3.39
CA LYS A 140 -39.37 12.25 -1.97
C LYS A 140 -39.90 10.89 -1.51
N GLU A 141 -41.16 10.56 -1.79
CA GLU A 141 -41.74 9.25 -1.46
C GLU A 141 -40.99 8.09 -2.15
N MET A 142 -40.50 8.32 -3.37
CA MET A 142 -39.69 7.34 -4.09
C MET A 142 -38.24 7.26 -3.60
N ASN A 143 -37.81 8.07 -2.62
CA ASN A 143 -36.41 8.25 -2.24
C ASN A 143 -35.54 8.52 -3.47
N PHE A 144 -35.93 9.51 -4.28
CA PHE A 144 -35.25 9.81 -5.53
C PHE A 144 -33.80 10.26 -5.28
N ALA A 145 -32.86 9.62 -5.97
CA ALA A 145 -31.44 9.91 -5.89
C ALA A 145 -31.10 11.25 -6.58
N HIS A 146 -31.41 12.36 -5.92
CA HIS A 146 -31.08 13.72 -6.38
C HIS A 146 -29.56 13.87 -6.61
N ASN A 147 -28.76 13.36 -5.66
CA ASN A 147 -27.33 13.19 -5.81
C ASN A 147 -27.00 11.70 -5.84
N ALA A 148 -26.71 11.17 -7.03
CA ALA A 148 -26.42 9.76 -7.22
C ALA A 148 -25.26 9.26 -6.34
N ARG A 149 -24.20 10.06 -6.15
CA ARG A 149 -23.07 9.66 -5.28
C ARG A 149 -23.44 9.64 -3.80
N GLN A 150 -24.24 10.60 -3.34
CA GLN A 150 -24.70 10.63 -1.95
C GLN A 150 -25.61 9.43 -1.68
N PHE A 151 -26.56 9.17 -2.58
CA PHE A 151 -27.45 8.02 -2.48
C PHE A 151 -26.67 6.70 -2.46
N GLN A 152 -25.72 6.51 -3.38
CA GLN A 152 -24.85 5.32 -3.36
C GLN A 152 -24.08 5.19 -2.04
N TRP A 153 -23.60 6.30 -1.47
CA TRP A 153 -22.88 6.27 -0.20
C TRP A 153 -23.78 5.84 0.96
N ASP A 154 -24.93 6.50 1.12
CA ASP A 154 -25.81 6.35 2.28
C ASP A 154 -26.62 5.04 2.25
N GLU A 155 -27.09 4.64 1.06
CA GLU A 155 -28.05 3.53 0.91
C GLU A 155 -27.38 2.21 0.51
N ILE A 156 -26.18 2.25 -0.07
CA ILE A 156 -25.49 1.06 -0.60
C ILE A 156 -24.16 0.83 0.12
N ILE A 157 -23.23 1.78 0.04
CA ILE A 157 -21.83 1.58 0.45
C ILE A 157 -21.71 1.50 1.97
N MET A 158 -22.23 2.49 2.71
CA MET A 158 -22.11 2.53 4.16
C MET A 158 -22.89 1.39 4.84
N PRO A 159 -24.14 1.06 4.47
CA PRO A 159 -24.84 -0.11 5.01
C PRO A 159 -24.08 -1.43 4.79
N ALA A 160 -23.55 -1.64 3.58
CA ALA A 160 -22.76 -2.84 3.28
C ALA A 160 -21.45 -2.86 4.08
N LEU A 161 -20.76 -1.72 4.20
CA LEU A 161 -19.52 -1.63 4.97
C LEU A 161 -19.75 -1.85 6.47
N ARG A 162 -20.83 -1.32 7.04
CA ARG A 162 -21.27 -1.59 8.43
C ARG A 162 -21.51 -3.06 8.66
N HIS A 163 -22.24 -3.71 7.74
CA HIS A 163 -22.49 -5.14 7.84
C HIS A 163 -21.18 -5.95 7.75
N PHE A 164 -20.31 -5.64 6.79
CA PHE A 164 -19.00 -6.27 6.66
C PHE A 164 -18.19 -6.13 7.96
N TYR A 165 -18.16 -4.93 8.56
CA TYR A 165 -17.47 -4.69 9.83
C TYR A 165 -18.11 -5.45 11.00
N ALA A 166 -19.43 -5.52 11.09
CA ALA A 166 -20.11 -6.25 12.15
C ALA A 166 -19.76 -7.75 12.14
N VAL A 167 -19.63 -8.34 10.95
CA VAL A 167 -19.28 -9.76 10.77
C VAL A 167 -17.79 -10.01 10.96
N ASN A 168 -16.93 -9.17 10.36
CA ASN A 168 -15.48 -9.43 10.28
C ASN A 168 -14.67 -8.72 11.37
N ARG A 169 -15.24 -7.73 12.06
CA ARG A 169 -14.57 -6.86 13.05
C ARG A 169 -13.39 -6.05 12.49
N HIS A 170 -13.30 -5.94 11.17
CA HIS A 170 -12.36 -5.09 10.44
C HIS A 170 -13.02 -4.61 9.14
N THR A 171 -12.43 -3.60 8.50
CA THR A 171 -12.91 -3.06 7.22
C THR A 171 -11.99 -3.39 6.05
N ASP A 172 -11.04 -4.30 6.21
CA ASP A 172 -10.15 -4.78 5.13
C ASP A 172 -10.90 -5.68 4.13
N VAL A 173 -11.83 -5.08 3.38
CA VAL A 173 -12.62 -5.74 2.35
C VAL A 173 -11.70 -6.21 1.22
N PRO A 174 -11.66 -7.52 0.89
CA PRO A 174 -10.85 -8.02 -0.22
C PRO A 174 -11.22 -7.33 -1.53
N LYS A 175 -10.24 -6.99 -2.38
CA LYS A 175 -10.48 -6.23 -3.62
C LYS A 175 -11.52 -6.88 -4.55
N ALA A 176 -11.55 -8.21 -4.60
CA ALA A 176 -12.49 -8.98 -5.43
C ALA A 176 -13.86 -9.22 -4.76
N PHE A 177 -14.08 -8.73 -3.54
CA PHE A 177 -15.32 -8.95 -2.81
C PHE A 177 -16.50 -8.20 -3.47
N VAL A 178 -17.55 -8.94 -3.73
CA VAL A 178 -18.85 -8.47 -4.21
C VAL A 178 -19.88 -8.93 -3.18
N VAL A 179 -20.82 -8.04 -2.84
CA VAL A 179 -21.88 -8.38 -1.88
C VAL A 179 -22.74 -9.51 -2.46
N PRO A 180 -22.97 -10.61 -1.71
CA PRO A 180 -23.81 -11.71 -2.17
C PRO A 180 -25.23 -11.27 -2.52
N ASP A 181 -25.78 -11.85 -3.58
CA ASP A 181 -27.18 -11.71 -3.95
C ASP A 181 -28.03 -12.75 -3.22
N GLY A 182 -29.26 -12.38 -2.83
CA GLY A 182 -30.20 -13.26 -2.15
C GLY A 182 -29.82 -13.64 -0.72
N ASP A 183 -28.87 -12.93 -0.11
CA ASP A 183 -28.53 -13.07 1.31
C ASP A 183 -29.11 -11.88 2.09
N ASP A 184 -30.22 -12.13 2.78
CA ASP A 184 -30.95 -11.14 3.58
C ASP A 184 -30.13 -10.59 4.76
N ALA A 185 -28.97 -11.19 5.07
CA ALA A 185 -28.02 -10.60 6.00
C ALA A 185 -27.46 -9.26 5.48
N TRP A 186 -27.37 -9.10 4.15
CA TRP A 186 -26.88 -7.90 3.51
C TRP A 186 -28.03 -6.95 3.13
N PRO A 187 -27.81 -5.62 3.21
CA PRO A 187 -28.78 -4.64 2.70
C PRO A 187 -29.09 -4.91 1.22
N GLN A 188 -30.37 -5.03 0.88
CA GLN A 188 -30.81 -5.45 -0.46
C GLN A 188 -30.25 -4.56 -1.58
N LEU A 189 -30.20 -3.24 -1.36
CA LEU A 189 -29.63 -2.28 -2.32
C LEU A 189 -28.13 -2.46 -2.55
N SER A 190 -27.44 -3.18 -1.66
CA SER A 190 -26.03 -3.48 -1.80
C SER A 190 -25.74 -4.80 -2.51
N TRP A 191 -26.73 -5.66 -2.76
CA TRP A 191 -26.53 -6.93 -3.45
C TRP A 191 -25.86 -6.73 -4.82
N ASN A 192 -24.93 -7.63 -5.16
CA ASN A 192 -24.08 -7.55 -6.35
C ASN A 192 -23.19 -6.30 -6.44
N TRP A 193 -23.14 -5.45 -5.40
CA TRP A 193 -22.26 -4.28 -5.40
C TRP A 193 -20.80 -4.71 -5.22
N PRO A 194 -19.85 -4.23 -6.05
CA PRO A 194 -18.43 -4.52 -5.92
C PRO A 194 -17.82 -3.69 -4.78
N LEU A 195 -18.17 -4.02 -3.54
CA LEU A 195 -17.77 -3.30 -2.34
C LEU A 195 -16.24 -3.30 -2.19
N GLY A 196 -15.55 -4.40 -2.52
CA GLY A 196 -14.10 -4.49 -2.47
C GLY A 196 -13.39 -3.48 -3.38
N ILE A 197 -13.82 -3.36 -4.63
CA ILE A 197 -13.27 -2.39 -5.58
C ILE A 197 -13.61 -0.96 -5.14
N THR A 198 -14.83 -0.75 -4.64
CA THR A 198 -15.30 0.56 -4.19
C THR A 198 -14.47 1.06 -3.01
N VAL A 199 -14.34 0.25 -1.95
CA VAL A 199 -13.50 0.54 -0.79
C VAL A 199 -12.05 0.77 -1.19
N HIS A 200 -11.51 -0.06 -2.10
CA HIS A 200 -10.16 0.15 -2.61
C HIS A 200 -10.00 1.55 -3.24
N HIS A 201 -10.89 1.94 -4.15
CA HIS A 201 -10.84 3.26 -4.77
C HIS A 201 -11.16 4.42 -3.83
N VAL A 202 -11.97 4.22 -2.79
CA VAL A 202 -12.15 5.22 -1.72
C VAL A 202 -10.80 5.48 -1.04
N ARG A 203 -10.02 4.43 -0.77
CA ARG A 203 -8.69 4.53 -0.12
C ARG A 203 -7.62 5.15 -1.02
N ILE A 204 -7.51 4.69 -2.26
CA ILE A 204 -6.36 5.05 -3.12
C ILE A 204 -6.63 6.19 -4.10
N ASN A 205 -7.88 6.34 -4.55
CA ASN A 205 -8.25 7.27 -5.63
C ASN A 205 -9.10 8.45 -5.13
N ASN A 206 -9.28 8.57 -3.81
CA ASN A 206 -10.12 9.59 -3.19
C ASN A 206 -11.56 9.61 -3.77
N MET A 207 -12.08 8.45 -4.19
CA MET A 207 -13.48 8.37 -4.60
C MET A 207 -14.38 8.65 -3.40
N TYR A 208 -15.49 9.36 -3.63
CA TYR A 208 -16.41 9.79 -2.56
C TYR A 208 -15.78 10.70 -1.51
N ALA A 209 -14.72 11.46 -1.85
CA ALA A 209 -14.01 12.35 -0.92
C ALA A 209 -14.92 13.22 -0.04
N ARG A 210 -15.97 13.83 -0.61
CA ARG A 210 -16.93 14.65 0.14
C ARG A 210 -17.69 13.82 1.17
N GLN A 211 -18.21 12.67 0.77
CA GLN A 211 -18.96 11.77 1.64
C GLN A 211 -18.09 11.16 2.74
N VAL A 212 -16.86 10.77 2.41
CA VAL A 212 -15.86 10.30 3.39
C VAL A 212 -15.61 11.37 4.45
N LYS A 213 -15.48 12.64 4.04
CA LYS A 213 -15.30 13.76 4.96
C LYS A 213 -16.53 13.97 5.86
N GLU A 214 -17.73 13.85 5.30
CA GLU A 214 -19.00 13.98 6.03
C GLU A 214 -19.24 12.81 7.01
N SER A 215 -18.82 11.59 6.66
CA SER A 215 -18.95 10.37 7.48
C SER A 215 -17.68 10.05 8.31
N LYS A 216 -16.80 11.03 8.53
CA LYS A 216 -15.47 10.82 9.15
C LYS A 216 -15.51 10.06 10.48
N GLU A 217 -16.36 10.49 11.42
CA GLU A 217 -16.38 9.90 12.77
C GLU A 217 -16.87 8.44 12.74
N GLU A 218 -17.88 8.14 11.92
CA GLU A 218 -18.39 6.78 11.78
C GLU A 218 -17.37 5.85 11.12
N LEU A 219 -16.67 6.33 10.08
CA LEU A 219 -15.59 5.59 9.44
C LEU A 219 -14.44 5.31 10.42
N LYS A 220 -14.11 6.27 11.29
CA LYS A 220 -13.11 6.11 12.34
C LYS A 220 -13.52 5.06 13.37
N GLU A 221 -14.78 5.05 13.80
CA GLU A 221 -15.32 4.05 14.73
C GLU A 221 -15.26 2.62 14.15
N MET A 222 -15.54 2.47 12.85
CA MET A 222 -15.39 1.20 12.13
C MET A 222 -13.93 0.85 11.80
N LYS A 223 -12.95 1.63 12.27
CA LYS A 223 -11.52 1.48 11.94
C LYS A 223 -11.27 1.44 10.43
N PHE A 224 -12.05 2.20 9.65
CA PHE A 224 -11.84 2.35 8.22
C PHE A 224 -10.59 3.21 7.99
N CYS A 225 -9.53 2.60 7.48
CA CYS A 225 -8.31 3.32 7.13
C CYS A 225 -8.51 4.03 5.78
N TYR A 226 -8.85 5.33 5.82
CA TYR A 226 -8.94 6.20 4.64
C TYR A 226 -7.99 7.39 4.70
N GLU A 227 -7.44 7.69 5.88
CA GLU A 227 -6.46 8.78 6.08
C GLU A 227 -5.05 8.35 5.67
N MET A 228 -4.78 7.04 5.60
CA MET A 228 -3.49 6.46 5.20
C MET A 228 -3.68 5.33 4.20
N THR A 229 -2.65 5.08 3.39
CA THR A 229 -2.65 3.94 2.46
C THR A 229 -2.53 2.61 3.22
N MET A 230 -2.97 1.50 2.60
CA MET A 230 -2.77 0.16 3.17
C MET A 230 -1.28 -0.13 3.45
N VAL A 231 -0.38 0.38 2.61
CA VAL A 231 1.07 0.20 2.73
C VAL A 231 1.60 0.97 3.94
N GLU A 232 1.11 2.19 4.15
CA GLU A 232 1.45 2.99 5.32
C GLU A 232 0.93 2.36 6.61
N ARG A 233 -0.27 1.79 6.57
CA ARG A 233 -0.84 1.05 7.70
C ARG A 233 0.02 -0.17 8.06
N GLU A 234 0.44 -0.95 7.07
CA GLU A 234 1.37 -2.07 7.31
C GLU A 234 2.70 -1.59 7.91
N TRP A 235 3.23 -0.46 7.44
CA TRP A 235 4.44 0.12 7.98
C TRP A 235 4.27 0.52 9.45
N ASN A 236 3.22 1.30 9.75
CA ASN A 236 2.97 1.88 11.08
C ASN A 236 2.50 0.85 12.12
N GLU A 237 1.63 -0.08 11.73
CA GLU A 237 1.00 -1.03 12.67
C GLU A 237 1.80 -2.33 12.80
N LYS A 238 2.60 -2.71 11.78
CA LYS A 238 3.26 -4.03 11.76
C LYS A 238 4.78 -3.93 11.68
N ILE A 239 5.30 -3.30 10.63
CA ILE A 239 6.74 -3.39 10.31
C ILE A 239 7.58 -2.63 11.33
N LEU A 240 7.27 -1.34 11.56
CA LEU A 240 8.05 -0.50 12.45
C LEU A 240 7.95 -0.94 13.92
N PRO A 241 6.75 -1.28 14.47
CA PRO A 241 6.66 -1.84 15.81
C PRO A 241 7.40 -3.17 15.96
N ALA A 242 7.32 -4.08 14.98
CA ALA A 242 8.05 -5.34 15.03
C ALA A 242 9.58 -5.12 14.96
N LEU A 243 10.07 -4.13 14.22
CA LEU A 243 11.49 -3.75 14.24
C LEU A 243 11.95 -3.24 15.61
N LYS A 244 11.13 -2.40 16.27
CA LYS A 244 11.41 -1.92 17.63
C LYS A 244 11.50 -3.09 18.63
N VAL A 245 10.54 -4.02 18.56
CA VAL A 245 10.56 -5.23 19.40
C VAL A 245 11.78 -6.10 19.10
N PHE A 246 12.12 -6.29 17.82
CA PHE A 246 13.31 -7.04 17.43
C PHE A 246 14.58 -6.42 18.03
N HIS A 247 14.74 -5.11 17.91
CA HIS A 247 15.85 -4.38 18.53
C HIS A 247 15.89 -4.56 20.06
N GLN A 248 14.76 -4.42 20.73
CA GLN A 248 14.68 -4.58 22.19
C GLN A 248 15.11 -5.97 22.66
N LEU A 249 14.70 -7.04 21.94
CA LEU A 249 14.99 -8.42 22.30
C LEU A 249 16.39 -8.89 21.89
N HIS A 250 16.90 -8.43 20.75
CA HIS A 250 18.16 -8.90 20.18
C HIS A 250 19.31 -7.90 20.29
N HIS A 251 19.03 -6.67 20.74
CA HIS A 251 20.01 -5.59 20.87
C HIS A 251 20.71 -5.21 19.56
N HIS A 252 20.08 -5.51 18.42
CA HIS A 252 20.56 -5.19 17.08
C HIS A 252 19.39 -5.24 16.07
N CYS A 253 19.53 -4.62 14.89
CA CYS A 253 18.53 -4.72 13.80
C CYS A 253 18.94 -5.64 12.63
N LEU A 254 19.78 -6.64 12.90
CA LEU A 254 20.19 -7.66 11.92
C LEU A 254 19.11 -8.74 11.72
N VAL A 255 17.93 -8.34 11.26
CA VAL A 255 16.84 -9.28 10.94
C VAL A 255 17.25 -10.17 9.76
N GLY A 256 17.33 -11.47 10.00
CA GLY A 256 17.66 -12.47 8.98
C GLY A 256 16.49 -12.72 8.03
N ARG A 257 16.76 -12.99 6.75
CA ARG A 257 15.74 -13.24 5.71
C ARG A 257 14.62 -14.24 6.10
N PRO A 258 14.88 -15.38 6.74
CA PRO A 258 13.83 -16.35 7.08
C PRO A 258 13.01 -15.95 8.32
N PHE A 259 13.37 -14.87 9.01
CA PHE A 259 12.71 -14.48 10.25
C PHE A 259 11.23 -14.14 10.03
N LYS A 260 10.39 -14.79 10.83
CA LYS A 260 8.96 -14.51 10.97
C LYS A 260 8.68 -14.06 12.40
N VAL A 261 7.78 -13.12 12.54
CA VAL A 261 7.33 -12.63 13.85
C VAL A 261 6.58 -13.76 14.58
N PRO A 262 7.03 -14.16 15.78
CA PRO A 262 6.36 -15.17 16.61
C PRO A 262 4.97 -14.72 17.08
N HIS A 263 4.07 -15.69 17.32
CA HIS A 263 2.77 -15.48 17.97
C HIS A 263 2.93 -15.44 19.49
N ALA A 264 3.66 -14.44 20.00
CA ALA A 264 3.89 -14.30 21.43
C ALA A 264 4.19 -12.84 21.80
N ALA A 265 3.86 -12.46 23.03
CA ALA A 265 4.37 -11.21 23.59
C ALA A 265 5.93 -11.24 23.61
N PRO A 266 6.61 -10.10 23.41
CA PRO A 266 6.08 -8.74 23.25
C PRO A 266 5.78 -8.34 21.79
N TRP A 267 5.67 -9.29 20.85
CA TRP A 267 5.43 -8.96 19.44
C TRP A 267 3.99 -8.44 19.21
N PRO A 268 3.81 -7.39 18.38
CA PRO A 268 2.48 -6.87 18.03
C PRO A 268 1.62 -7.96 17.38
N GLU A 269 0.36 -8.09 17.81
CA GLU A 269 -0.54 -9.14 17.29
C GLU A 269 -0.76 -8.99 15.78
N GLU A 270 -0.85 -7.76 15.30
CA GLU A 270 -1.02 -7.42 13.89
C GLU A 270 0.18 -7.83 13.04
N ALA A 271 1.35 -8.02 13.67
CA ALA A 271 2.59 -8.43 13.04
C ALA A 271 2.82 -9.95 13.13
N TRP A 272 2.00 -10.74 13.83
CA TRP A 272 2.20 -12.19 13.93
C TRP A 272 2.22 -12.86 12.55
N ASP A 273 3.14 -13.82 12.38
CA ASP A 273 3.48 -14.49 11.11
C ASP A 273 4.02 -13.59 9.99
N LEU A 274 4.19 -12.29 10.24
CA LEU A 274 4.80 -11.39 9.28
C LEU A 274 6.21 -11.88 8.95
N ARG A 275 6.51 -12.04 7.66
CA ARG A 275 7.84 -12.38 7.14
C ARG A 275 8.76 -11.15 7.20
N LEU A 276 8.97 -10.63 8.40
CA LEU A 276 9.71 -9.40 8.67
C LEU A 276 11.12 -9.45 8.04
N GLY A 277 11.79 -10.60 8.07
CA GLY A 277 13.08 -10.77 7.41
C GLY A 277 13.08 -10.53 5.89
N THR A 278 12.02 -10.94 5.21
CA THR A 278 11.85 -10.72 3.77
C THR A 278 11.59 -9.24 3.48
N ILE A 279 10.75 -8.60 4.29
CA ILE A 279 10.43 -7.18 4.20
C ILE A 279 11.66 -6.32 4.43
N VAL A 280 12.41 -6.57 5.52
CA VAL A 280 13.65 -5.86 5.84
C VAL A 280 14.69 -6.01 4.73
N ASN A 281 14.81 -7.19 4.12
CA ASN A 281 15.67 -7.35 2.96
C ASN A 281 15.19 -6.53 1.75
N GLY A 282 13.87 -6.41 1.54
CA GLY A 282 13.29 -5.53 0.54
C GLY A 282 13.66 -4.06 0.78
N ILE A 283 13.54 -3.60 2.03
CA ILE A 283 13.92 -2.26 2.51
C ILE A 283 15.40 -1.98 2.23
N ARG A 284 16.31 -2.87 2.64
CA ARG A 284 17.76 -2.74 2.39
C ARG A 284 18.12 -2.61 0.92
N THR A 285 17.38 -3.29 0.04
CA THR A 285 17.59 -3.20 -1.42
C THR A 285 16.90 -2.00 -2.08
N GLY A 286 16.24 -1.13 -1.31
CA GLY A 286 15.51 0.03 -1.83
C GLY A 286 14.27 -0.33 -2.67
N ARG A 287 13.79 -1.58 -2.62
CA ARG A 287 12.69 -2.06 -3.47
C ARG A 287 11.31 -1.75 -2.91
N ASN A 288 11.19 -1.64 -1.58
CA ASN A 288 9.91 -1.50 -0.90
C ASN A 288 9.96 -0.35 0.12
N TYR A 289 8.81 0.28 0.37
CA TYR A 289 8.59 1.26 1.44
C TYR A 289 9.54 2.48 1.44
N ALA A 290 10.12 2.87 0.30
CA ALA A 290 11.11 3.95 0.21
C ALA A 290 10.61 5.29 0.79
N GLU A 291 9.35 5.65 0.54
CA GLU A 291 8.74 6.87 1.07
C GLU A 291 8.63 6.84 2.60
N PHE A 292 8.26 5.69 3.18
CA PHE A 292 8.12 5.53 4.64
C PHE A 292 9.47 5.42 5.34
N VAL A 293 10.45 4.81 4.68
CA VAL A 293 11.86 4.81 5.12
C VAL A 293 12.38 6.23 5.21
N ALA A 294 12.16 7.05 4.18
CA ALA A 294 12.61 8.44 4.17
C ALA A 294 11.90 9.26 5.27
N ARG A 295 10.61 9.04 5.47
CA ARG A 295 9.82 9.70 6.52
C ARG A 295 10.31 9.34 7.93
N ASP A 296 10.56 8.06 8.19
CA ASP A 296 10.86 7.54 9.53
C ASP A 296 12.36 7.24 9.72
N MET A 297 13.22 7.91 8.94
CA MET A 297 14.67 7.67 8.92
C MET A 297 15.30 7.87 10.30
N ASP A 298 14.85 8.87 11.06
CA ASP A 298 15.35 9.13 12.41
C ASP A 298 15.05 7.97 13.38
N ILE A 299 13.85 7.38 13.28
CA ILE A 299 13.46 6.22 14.09
C ILE A 299 14.30 5.00 13.71
N LEU A 300 14.55 4.80 12.40
CA LEU A 300 15.39 3.71 11.92
C LEU A 300 16.85 3.89 12.38
N ASN A 301 17.37 5.12 12.40
CA ASN A 301 18.69 5.42 12.93
C ASN A 301 18.76 5.20 14.45
N GLU A 302 17.74 5.61 15.20
CA GLU A 302 17.64 5.42 16.65
C GLU A 302 17.71 3.94 17.05
N ILE A 303 17.00 3.07 16.33
CA ILE A 303 17.04 1.61 16.60
C ILE A 303 18.26 0.92 15.97
N GLY A 304 19.15 1.66 15.31
CA GLY A 304 20.33 1.12 14.65
C GLY A 304 20.00 0.20 13.48
N PHE A 305 19.08 0.59 12.60
CA PHE A 305 18.69 -0.22 11.45
C PHE A 305 19.90 -0.53 10.55
N ALA A 306 20.24 -1.82 10.46
CA ALA A 306 21.38 -2.29 9.68
C ALA A 306 21.07 -2.22 8.17
N TRP A 307 21.46 -1.14 7.51
CA TRP A 307 21.30 -0.94 6.06
C TRP A 307 22.10 -1.93 5.23
N ASP A 308 23.37 -2.14 5.60
CA ASP A 308 24.20 -3.20 5.05
C ASP A 308 24.40 -4.30 6.09
N HIS A 309 23.93 -5.50 5.78
CA HIS A 309 24.00 -6.65 6.68
C HIS A 309 25.44 -7.04 7.03
N TYR A 310 26.36 -6.99 6.07
CA TYR A 310 27.75 -7.37 6.29
C TYR A 310 28.48 -6.31 7.10
N VAL A 311 28.34 -5.03 6.74
CA VAL A 311 28.95 -3.91 7.47
C VAL A 311 28.50 -3.91 8.93
N ALA A 312 27.19 -3.98 9.17
CA ALA A 312 26.64 -3.97 10.53
C ALA A 312 27.07 -5.22 11.32
N THR A 313 27.05 -6.41 10.72
CA THR A 313 27.54 -7.63 11.42
C THR A 313 29.02 -7.51 11.79
N TRP A 314 29.84 -6.96 10.89
CA TRP A 314 31.26 -6.75 11.13
C TRP A 314 31.50 -5.75 12.28
N ASN A 315 30.93 -4.55 12.17
CA ASN A 315 31.20 -3.44 13.08
C ASN A 315 30.48 -3.55 14.43
N GLU A 316 29.24 -4.02 14.44
CA GLU A 316 28.40 -4.02 15.64
C GLU A 316 28.49 -5.34 16.43
N ARG A 317 28.95 -6.43 15.80
CA ARG A 317 28.99 -7.75 16.44
C ARG A 317 30.38 -8.38 16.45
N ILE A 318 30.97 -8.60 15.28
CA ILE A 318 32.22 -9.36 15.16
C ILE A 318 33.37 -8.66 15.87
N ILE A 319 33.66 -7.39 15.53
CA ILE A 319 34.82 -6.74 16.14
C ILE A 319 34.63 -6.51 17.65
N PRO A 320 33.50 -5.96 18.15
CA PRO A 320 33.31 -5.80 19.59
C PRO A 320 33.48 -7.11 20.35
N ALA A 321 32.95 -8.22 19.82
CA ALA A 321 33.11 -9.53 20.44
C ALA A 321 34.56 -10.06 20.38
N LEU A 322 35.29 -9.80 19.30
CA LEU A 322 36.73 -10.11 19.23
C LEU A 322 37.53 -9.30 20.25
N GLN A 323 37.21 -8.02 20.42
CA GLN A 323 37.84 -7.15 21.42
C GLN A 323 37.63 -7.69 22.84
N THR A 324 36.39 -8.03 23.19
CA THR A 324 36.10 -8.67 24.49
C THR A 324 36.80 -10.01 24.65
N TYR A 325 36.81 -10.87 23.61
CA TYR A 325 37.49 -12.16 23.70
C TYR A 325 38.99 -12.01 23.97
N VAL A 326 39.65 -11.08 23.29
CA VAL A 326 41.08 -10.82 23.51
C VAL A 326 41.32 -10.23 24.90
N ALA A 327 40.44 -9.36 25.39
CA ALA A 327 40.55 -8.84 26.76
C ALA A 327 40.42 -9.94 27.83
N GLU A 328 39.50 -10.90 27.65
CA GLU A 328 39.25 -11.98 28.60
C GLU A 328 40.30 -13.10 28.56
N PHE A 329 40.75 -13.49 27.36
CA PHE A 329 41.61 -14.67 27.17
C PHE A 329 43.04 -14.32 26.78
N ASN A 330 43.36 -13.04 26.60
CA ASN A 330 44.67 -12.54 26.15
C ASN A 330 45.17 -13.22 24.86
N THR A 331 44.24 -13.64 24.00
CA THR A 331 44.55 -14.29 22.73
C THR A 331 43.42 -14.08 21.72
N CYS A 332 43.76 -14.01 20.44
CA CYS A 332 42.79 -14.03 19.35
C CYS A 332 42.51 -15.46 18.84
N ARG A 333 43.23 -16.47 19.35
CA ARG A 333 43.04 -17.87 18.95
C ARG A 333 41.80 -18.42 19.64
N MET A 334 40.84 -18.87 18.83
CA MET A 334 39.52 -19.27 19.30
C MET A 334 39.12 -20.62 18.71
N SER A 335 38.41 -21.42 19.51
CA SER A 335 37.78 -22.64 19.01
C SER A 335 36.65 -22.32 18.03
N LYS A 336 36.52 -23.11 16.96
CA LYS A 336 35.40 -23.00 16.00
C LYS A 336 34.02 -23.09 16.68
N SER A 337 33.92 -23.82 17.78
CA SER A 337 32.69 -24.01 18.55
C SER A 337 32.39 -22.87 19.53
N PHE A 338 33.24 -21.86 19.63
CA PHE A 338 33.03 -20.76 20.58
C PHE A 338 31.77 -19.95 20.22
N VAL A 339 30.91 -19.79 21.21
CA VAL A 339 29.71 -18.96 21.16
C VAL A 339 29.85 -17.88 22.22
N VAL A 340 29.57 -16.63 21.83
CA VAL A 340 29.63 -15.48 22.72
C VAL A 340 28.62 -15.66 23.87
N PRO A 341 29.08 -15.68 25.14
CA PRO A 341 28.21 -15.74 26.30
C PRO A 341 27.21 -14.58 26.34
N ALA A 342 25.99 -14.85 26.80
CA ALA A 342 24.95 -13.85 26.98
C ALA A 342 25.04 -13.15 28.36
N CYS A 343 26.22 -12.63 28.68
CA CYS A 343 26.49 -11.94 29.94
C CYS A 343 27.55 -10.86 29.76
N GLU A 344 27.68 -9.96 30.73
CA GLU A 344 28.82 -9.05 30.79
C GLU A 344 30.14 -9.84 30.92
N PRO A 345 31.26 -9.37 30.32
CA PRO A 345 31.45 -8.09 29.62
C PRO A 345 31.19 -8.16 28.10
N TRP A 346 30.50 -9.19 27.62
CA TRP A 346 30.26 -9.36 26.19
C TRP A 346 29.23 -8.36 25.67
N PRO A 347 29.46 -7.76 24.49
CA PRO A 347 28.53 -6.80 23.92
C PRO A 347 27.20 -7.49 23.62
N LYS A 348 26.11 -6.88 24.07
CA LYS A 348 24.75 -7.44 23.96
C LYS A 348 24.36 -7.80 22.53
N SER A 349 24.78 -6.99 21.57
CA SER A 349 24.60 -7.24 20.14
C SER A 349 25.23 -8.57 19.70
N ALA A 350 26.30 -9.03 20.35
CA ALA A 350 27.01 -10.25 19.99
C ALA A 350 26.57 -11.49 20.77
N TRP A 351 25.71 -11.36 21.78
CA TRP A 351 25.26 -12.49 22.59
C TRP A 351 24.73 -13.65 21.74
N ASN A 352 25.11 -14.88 22.12
CA ASN A 352 24.80 -16.13 21.43
C ASN A 352 25.31 -16.22 19.99
N MET A 353 26.17 -15.30 19.55
CA MET A 353 26.80 -15.39 18.23
C MET A 353 27.87 -16.49 18.23
N ALA A 354 27.83 -17.38 17.24
CA ALA A 354 28.88 -18.37 16.99
C ALA A 354 30.15 -17.70 16.41
N LEU A 355 30.82 -16.86 17.21
CA LEU A 355 31.99 -16.08 16.80
C LEU A 355 33.13 -16.98 16.32
N GLY A 356 33.35 -18.14 16.95
CA GLY A 356 34.36 -19.10 16.51
C GLY A 356 34.13 -19.61 15.10
N THR A 357 32.88 -19.83 14.74
CA THR A 357 32.51 -20.24 13.37
C THR A 357 32.71 -19.10 12.39
N GLN A 358 32.42 -17.85 12.78
CA GLN A 358 32.69 -16.68 11.93
C GLN A 358 34.18 -16.53 11.62
N VAL A 359 35.04 -16.55 12.64
CA VAL A 359 36.50 -16.46 12.48
C VAL A 359 37.05 -17.64 11.66
N SER A 360 36.55 -18.85 11.91
CA SER A 360 36.90 -20.01 11.08
C SER A 360 36.51 -19.80 9.62
N ASN A 361 35.33 -19.23 9.33
CA ASN A 361 34.90 -19.00 7.95
C ASN A 361 35.73 -17.90 7.26
N MET A 362 36.29 -16.93 7.99
CA MET A 362 37.22 -15.96 7.44
C MET A 362 38.47 -16.65 6.87
N LYS A 363 39.07 -17.58 7.64
CA LYS A 363 40.25 -18.34 7.23
C LYS A 363 39.98 -19.36 6.10
N TYR A 364 38.89 -20.11 6.20
CA TYR A 364 38.61 -21.24 5.31
C TYR A 364 37.82 -20.87 4.06
N HIS A 365 37.02 -19.79 4.09
CA HIS A 365 36.15 -19.39 2.98
C HIS A 365 36.39 -17.95 2.51
N GLY A 366 37.29 -17.20 3.17
CA GLY A 366 37.57 -15.81 2.82
C GLY A 366 36.42 -14.86 3.14
N TYR A 367 35.53 -15.22 4.07
CA TYR A 367 34.46 -14.33 4.49
C TYR A 367 35.04 -13.06 5.10
N TYR A 368 34.40 -11.92 4.82
CA TYR A 368 34.84 -10.60 5.29
C TYR A 368 36.25 -10.19 4.82
N PHE A 369 36.83 -10.81 3.78
CA PHE A 369 38.18 -10.51 3.30
C PHE A 369 38.47 -9.00 3.15
N SER A 370 37.58 -8.26 2.46
CA SER A 370 37.78 -6.83 2.26
C SER A 370 37.65 -6.01 3.55
N TYR A 371 36.84 -6.46 4.51
CA TYR A 371 36.69 -5.81 5.81
C TYR A 371 37.92 -6.04 6.69
N ILE A 372 38.40 -7.29 6.76
CA ILE A 372 39.66 -7.65 7.43
C ILE A 372 40.80 -6.81 6.85
N GLY A 373 40.84 -6.73 5.52
CA GLY A 373 41.86 -5.99 4.79
C GLY A 373 41.84 -4.48 5.02
N ARG A 374 40.70 -3.88 5.35
CA ARG A 374 40.58 -2.45 5.67
C ARG A 374 40.84 -2.17 7.15
N ASP A 375 40.50 -3.11 8.03
CA ASP A 375 40.65 -2.98 9.49
C ASP A 375 41.94 -3.63 10.01
N ILE A 376 42.98 -3.76 9.17
CA ILE A 376 44.20 -4.49 9.54
C ILE A 376 44.84 -3.94 10.80
N ASP A 377 44.97 -2.62 10.93
CA ASP A 377 45.64 -2.04 12.09
C ASP A 377 44.87 -2.31 13.39
N ARG A 378 43.53 -2.24 13.33
CA ARG A 378 42.65 -2.61 14.45
C ARG A 378 42.80 -4.09 14.81
N LEU A 379 42.91 -4.97 13.81
CA LEU A 379 43.04 -6.42 14.00
C LEU A 379 44.44 -6.86 14.43
N LYS A 380 45.50 -6.15 14.02
CA LYS A 380 46.88 -6.38 14.44
C LYS A 380 47.04 -6.17 15.95
N VAL A 381 46.44 -5.11 16.48
CA VAL A 381 46.43 -4.84 17.94
C VAL A 381 45.79 -5.98 18.72
N LEU A 382 44.79 -6.65 18.13
CA LEU A 382 44.12 -7.80 18.73
C LEU A 382 44.89 -9.12 18.59
N GLY A 383 46.01 -9.15 17.86
CA GLY A 383 46.75 -10.38 17.56
C GLY A 383 46.00 -11.33 16.61
N PHE A 384 45.16 -10.78 15.72
CA PHE A 384 44.41 -11.56 14.74
C PHE A 384 45.34 -12.20 13.69
N SER A 385 45.02 -13.43 13.28
CA SER A 385 45.76 -14.14 12.22
C SER A 385 45.16 -13.84 10.84
N PHE A 386 45.97 -13.33 9.92
CA PHE A 386 45.57 -13.01 8.54
C PHE A 386 45.80 -14.18 7.57
N GLU A 387 45.92 -15.40 8.10
CA GLU A 387 46.12 -16.60 7.28
C GLU A 387 44.84 -17.00 6.54
N LEU A 388 45.01 -17.35 5.26
CA LEU A 388 43.97 -17.92 4.41
C LEU A 388 44.35 -19.35 4.01
N ARG A 389 43.34 -20.17 3.72
CA ARG A 389 43.56 -21.48 3.08
C ARG A 389 43.80 -21.33 1.57
N PRO A 390 44.35 -22.35 0.89
CA PRO A 390 44.62 -22.30 -0.55
C PRO A 390 43.41 -21.90 -1.40
N GLN A 391 42.25 -22.52 -1.19
CA GLN A 391 41.05 -22.22 -1.98
C GLN A 391 40.58 -20.75 -1.90
N PRO A 392 40.37 -20.12 -0.72
CA PRO A 392 40.02 -18.70 -0.67
C PRO A 392 41.16 -17.79 -1.12
N TRP A 393 42.43 -18.20 -0.96
CA TRP A 393 43.58 -17.47 -1.49
C TRP A 393 43.52 -17.40 -3.03
N GLU A 394 43.40 -18.54 -3.70
CA GLU A 394 43.29 -18.65 -5.16
C GLU A 394 42.12 -17.82 -5.70
N LYS A 395 41.01 -17.78 -4.95
CA LYS A 395 39.81 -17.08 -5.38
C LYS A 395 39.87 -15.56 -5.17
N LEU A 396 40.54 -15.10 -4.13
CA LEU A 396 40.45 -13.70 -3.67
C LEU A 396 41.74 -12.91 -3.84
N VAL A 397 42.88 -13.57 -3.63
CA VAL A 397 44.20 -12.93 -3.58
C VAL A 397 44.90 -13.05 -4.93
N ASP A 398 44.94 -14.24 -5.55
CA ASP A 398 45.64 -14.42 -6.84
C ASP A 398 45.17 -13.45 -7.93
N PRO A 399 43.86 -13.21 -8.15
CA PRO A 399 43.41 -12.21 -9.13
C PRO A 399 43.87 -10.79 -8.82
N LEU A 400 44.14 -10.47 -7.54
CA LEU A 400 44.65 -9.17 -7.12
C LEU A 400 46.17 -9.07 -7.30
N LEU A 401 46.89 -10.19 -7.21
CA LEU A 401 48.32 -10.28 -7.53
C LEU A 401 48.54 -10.12 -9.03
N ASP A 402 47.70 -10.73 -9.87
CA ASP A 402 47.76 -10.56 -11.33
C ASP A 402 47.59 -9.09 -11.75
N ILE A 403 46.67 -8.38 -11.08
CA ILE A 403 46.48 -6.95 -11.28
C ILE A 403 47.69 -6.15 -10.79
N HIS A 404 48.25 -6.50 -9.62
CA HIS A 404 49.47 -5.85 -9.11
C HIS A 404 50.63 -5.99 -10.10
N GLU A 405 50.91 -7.21 -10.55
CA GLU A 405 51.97 -7.50 -11.52
C GLU A 405 51.76 -6.74 -12.83
N SER A 406 50.52 -6.67 -13.32
CA SER A 406 50.18 -5.90 -14.52
C SER A 406 50.41 -4.39 -14.34
N CYS A 407 50.17 -3.85 -13.14
CA CYS A 407 50.32 -2.42 -12.85
C CYS A 407 51.76 -2.00 -12.53
N TYR A 408 52.52 -2.86 -11.86
CA TYR A 408 53.83 -2.50 -11.27
C TYR A 408 55.01 -3.33 -11.81
N GLY A 409 54.75 -4.36 -12.62
CA GLY A 409 55.78 -5.16 -13.30
C GLY A 409 56.51 -6.17 -12.40
N ASP A 410 56.07 -6.37 -11.16
CA ASP A 410 56.65 -7.32 -10.21
C ASP A 410 55.55 -8.03 -9.40
N LYS A 411 55.78 -9.31 -9.08
CA LYS A 411 54.99 -10.13 -8.17
C LYS A 411 55.28 -9.82 -6.69
N ALA A 412 56.37 -9.11 -6.39
CA ALA A 412 56.70 -8.71 -5.02
C ALA A 412 55.81 -7.56 -4.54
N VAL A 413 54.76 -7.90 -3.78
CA VAL A 413 53.87 -6.91 -3.16
C VAL A 413 54.52 -6.35 -1.87
N PRO A 414 54.71 -5.02 -1.75
CA PRO A 414 55.19 -4.39 -0.52
C PRO A 414 54.29 -4.71 0.68
N HIS A 415 54.85 -4.85 1.88
CA HIS A 415 54.11 -5.23 3.08
C HIS A 415 52.98 -4.23 3.44
N ASP A 416 53.21 -2.95 3.18
CA ASP A 416 52.30 -1.84 3.44
C ASP A 416 51.41 -1.50 2.23
N PHE A 417 51.45 -2.29 1.15
CA PHE A 417 50.66 -2.02 -0.03
C PHE A 417 49.16 -2.07 0.25
N VAL A 418 48.47 -0.98 -0.10
CA VAL A 418 47.02 -0.80 -0.02
C VAL A 418 46.47 -0.64 -1.43
N ILE A 419 45.42 -1.41 -1.75
CA ILE A 419 44.78 -1.35 -3.06
C ILE A 419 44.22 0.06 -3.30
N PRO A 420 44.68 0.77 -4.34
CA PRO A 420 44.25 2.12 -4.62
C PRO A 420 42.81 2.16 -5.15
N SER A 421 42.11 3.26 -4.88
CA SER A 421 40.72 3.47 -5.29
C SER A 421 40.58 3.89 -6.76
N GLN A 422 41.19 3.13 -7.67
CA GLN A 422 41.21 3.44 -9.10
C GLN A 422 41.27 2.17 -9.95
N ALA A 423 40.84 2.27 -11.21
CA ALA A 423 41.01 1.20 -12.19
C ALA A 423 42.51 0.83 -12.36
N PRO A 424 42.86 -0.45 -12.61
CA PRO A 424 41.99 -1.59 -12.90
C PRO A 424 41.44 -2.34 -11.66
N TRP A 425 41.65 -1.82 -10.44
CA TRP A 425 41.26 -2.52 -9.22
C TRP A 425 39.74 -2.55 -9.00
N PRO A 426 39.16 -3.70 -8.59
CA PRO A 426 37.73 -3.78 -8.30
C PRO A 426 37.34 -2.90 -7.11
N GLU A 427 36.25 -2.13 -7.24
CA GLU A 427 35.77 -1.19 -6.20
C GLU A 427 35.59 -1.84 -4.82
N LYS A 428 35.12 -3.10 -4.81
CA LYS A 428 34.91 -3.86 -3.57
C LYS A 428 36.20 -4.16 -2.80
N GLN A 429 37.35 -4.07 -3.46
CA GLN A 429 38.67 -4.35 -2.91
C GLN A 429 39.49 -3.08 -2.64
N TRP A 430 38.97 -1.90 -2.96
CA TRP A 430 39.65 -0.64 -2.64
C TRP A 430 39.88 -0.51 -1.13
N GLY A 431 41.06 0.00 -0.76
CA GLY A 431 41.48 0.18 0.62
C GLY A 431 41.89 -1.11 1.34
N VAL A 432 41.91 -2.27 0.65
CA VAL A 432 42.41 -3.51 1.24
C VAL A 432 43.93 -3.49 1.29
N HIS A 433 44.49 -3.71 2.48
CA HIS A 433 45.92 -3.85 2.73
C HIS A 433 46.43 -5.23 2.25
N LEU A 434 46.50 -5.42 0.94
CA LEU A 434 46.89 -6.67 0.28
C LEU A 434 48.29 -7.14 0.70
N GLY A 435 49.23 -6.21 0.92
CA GLY A 435 50.60 -6.51 1.32
C GLY A 435 50.73 -7.35 2.59
N VAL A 436 49.84 -7.11 3.56
CA VAL A 436 49.84 -7.82 4.83
C VAL A 436 49.34 -9.26 4.69
N PHE A 437 48.39 -9.51 3.80
CA PHE A 437 47.96 -10.89 3.50
C PHE A 437 49.09 -11.68 2.84
N VAL A 438 49.83 -11.06 1.90
CA VAL A 438 50.99 -11.67 1.24
C VAL A 438 52.10 -11.97 2.21
N ALA A 439 52.39 -11.05 3.14
CA ALA A 439 53.39 -11.27 4.16
C ALA A 439 52.99 -12.36 5.18
N SER A 440 51.70 -12.49 5.48
CA SER A 440 51.19 -13.42 6.50
C SER A 440 51.00 -14.86 5.99
N ASN A 441 51.06 -15.10 4.67
CA ASN A 441 50.82 -16.41 4.05
C ASN A 441 52.07 -16.89 3.29
N THR A 442 53.12 -17.24 4.03
CA THR A 442 54.44 -17.60 3.45
C THR A 442 54.41 -18.84 2.56
N TRP A 443 53.49 -19.78 2.79
CA TRP A 443 53.30 -20.96 1.95
C TRP A 443 52.95 -20.60 0.49
N ALA A 444 52.28 -19.46 0.26
CA ALA A 444 51.95 -19.00 -1.08
C ALA A 444 53.18 -18.44 -1.83
N ARG A 445 54.24 -18.02 -1.12
CA ARG A 445 55.49 -17.56 -1.73
C ARG A 445 56.36 -18.71 -2.27
N GLU A 446 56.22 -19.90 -1.70
CA GLU A 446 57.01 -21.08 -2.08
C GLU A 446 56.50 -21.74 -3.38
N GLY A 447 55.21 -21.56 -3.71
CA GLY A 447 54.62 -22.02 -4.97
C GLY A 447 55.06 -21.22 -6.21
N VAL A 448 55.53 -19.97 -6.03
CA VAL A 448 55.97 -19.09 -7.14
C VAL A 448 57.44 -19.33 -7.53
N ARG A 449 58.22 -20.08 -6.75
CA ARG A 449 59.63 -20.38 -7.05
C ARG A 449 59.87 -21.68 -7.83
N ASN A 450 58.83 -22.48 -8.07
CA ASN A 450 58.94 -23.78 -8.75
C ASN A 450 58.12 -23.82 -10.05
N GLU A 451 58.18 -22.76 -10.86
CA GLU A 451 57.85 -22.80 -12.29
C GLU A 451 59.05 -22.33 -13.11
#